data_AF-A0A6P1I6T2-F1
#
_entry.id   AF-A0A6P1I6T2-F1
#
_cell.length_a   1.000
_cell.length_b   1.000
_cell.length_c   1.000
_cell.angle_alpha   90.00
_cell.angle_beta   90.00
_cell.angle_gamma   90.00
#
_symmetry.space_group_name_H-M   'P 1'
#
loop_
_entity.id
_entity.type
_entity.pdbx_description
1 polymer ?
#
loop_
_entity_poly.entity_id
_entity_poly.type
_entity_poly.pdbx_seq_one_letter_code
_entity_poly.pdbx_strand_id
1 'polypeptide(L)' 'MALNDEQLDEIRRHLDEGMTPDAIADYLGRVADLDLMDIETVRTAANDIARGQTP' A
#
# COMPACT_ATOMS: atom_id res chain seq x y z
N MET A 1 -1.17 8.09 9.33
CA MET A 1 -1.64 6.99 10.20
C MET A 1 -0.63 5.85 10.12
N ALA A 2 -0.56 4.91 11.06
CA ALA A 2 0.23 3.69 10.87
C ALA A 2 -0.67 2.60 10.27
N LEU A 3 -0.21 1.89 9.25
CA LEU A 3 -0.95 0.79 8.64
C LEU A 3 -1.03 -0.39 9.62
N ASN A 4 -2.18 -1.07 9.64
CA ASN A 4 -2.33 -2.30 10.42
C ASN A 4 -1.84 -3.53 9.62
N ASP A 5 -1.71 -4.67 10.29
CA ASP A 5 -1.21 -5.90 9.66
C ASP A 5 -2.07 -6.37 8.49
N GLU A 6 -3.40 -6.19 8.56
CA GLU A 6 -4.33 -6.57 7.49
C GLU A 6 -4.11 -5.72 6.22
N GLN A 7 -3.90 -4.41 6.38
CA GLN A 7 -3.56 -3.51 5.28
C GLN A 7 -2.20 -3.85 4.68
N LEU A 8 -1.21 -4.20 5.51
CA LEU A 8 0.11 -4.61 5.02
C LEU A 8 0.04 -5.95 4.27
N ASP A 9 -0.78 -6.89 4.72
CA ASP A 9 -1.00 -8.17 4.03
C ASP A 9 -1.72 -7.99 2.70
N GLU A 10 -2.67 -7.05 2.63
CA GLU A 10 -3.33 -6.70 1.37
C GLU A 10 -2.36 -6.05 0.37
N ILE A 11 -1.47 -5.17 0.83
CA ILE A 11 -0.40 -4.60 0.01
C ILE A 11 0.53 -5.70 -0.52
N ARG A 12 0.96 -6.64 0.33
CA ARG A 12 1.80 -7.79 -0.07
C ARG A 12 1.13 -8.63 -1.14
N ARG A 13 -0.15 -8.96 -0.95
CA ARG A 13 -0.94 -9.74 -1.91
C ARG A 13 -0.99 -9.06 -3.28
N HIS A 14 -1.24 -7.75 -3.33
CA HIS A 14 -1.29 -7.04 -4.61
C HIS A 14 0.08 -6.91 -5.29
N LEU A 15 1.17 -6.79 -4.51
CA LEU A 15 2.53 -6.87 -5.04
C LEU A 15 2.80 -8.25 -5.65
N ASP A 16 2.38 -9.33 -4.99
CA ASP A 16 2.49 -10.71 -5.50
C ASP A 16 1.65 -10.94 -6.78
N GLU A 17 0.51 -10.24 -6.90
CA GLU A 17 -0.31 -10.20 -8.12
C GLU A 17 0.32 -9.37 -9.25
N GLY A 18 1.44 -8.68 -8.99
CA GLY A 18 2.21 -7.91 -9.97
C GLY A 18 1.81 -6.43 -10.07
N MET A 19 1.03 -5.90 -9.13
CA MET A 19 0.70 -4.48 -9.09
C MET A 19 1.92 -3.65 -8.66
N THR A 20 2.01 -2.42 -9.17
CA THR A 20 3.03 -1.47 -8.72
C THR A 20 2.59 -0.76 -7.43
N PRO A 21 3.52 -0.26 -6.60
CA PRO A 21 3.18 0.51 -5.40
C PRO A 21 2.21 1.68 -5.65
N ASP A 22 2.38 2.40 -6.76
CA ASP A 22 1.47 3.48 -7.16
C ASP A 22 0.07 2.96 -7.47
N ALA A 23 -0.04 1.86 -8.23
CA ALA A 23 -1.32 1.27 -8.57
C ALA A 23 -2.05 0.73 -7.32
N ILE A 24 -1.32 0.21 -6.34
CA ILE A 24 -1.86 -0.26 -5.06
C ILE A 24 -2.42 0.93 -4.26
N ALA A 25 -1.65 2.01 -4.14
CA ALA A 25 -2.10 3.21 -3.43
C ALA A 25 -3.33 3.85 -4.08
N ASP A 26 -3.37 3.95 -5.41
CA ASP A 26 -4.51 4.48 -6.16
C ASP A 26 -5.74 3.57 -6.09
N TYR A 27 -5.54 2.25 -6.00
CA TYR A 27 -6.61 1.28 -5.84
C TYR A 27 -7.21 1.35 -4.44
N LEU A 28 -6.38 1.18 -3.40
CA LEU A 28 -6.82 1.21 -2.01
C LEU A 28 -7.38 2.58 -1.63
N GLY A 29 -6.80 3.66 -2.16
CA GLY A 29 -7.32 5.02 -1.98
C GLY A 29 -8.75 5.18 -2.47
N ARG A 30 -9.10 4.58 -3.60
CA ARG A 30 -10.47 4.62 -4.13
C ARG A 30 -11.42 3.67 -3.40
N VAL A 31 -10.96 2.46 -3.05
CA VAL A 31 -11.79 1.45 -2.39
C VAL A 31 -12.15 1.85 -0.97
N ALA A 32 -11.20 2.43 -0.23
CA ALA A 32 -11.36 2.80 1.16
C ALA A 32 -11.64 4.31 1.37
N ASP A 33 -11.83 5.08 0.29
CA ASP A 33 -12.04 6.53 0.32
C ASP A 33 -10.98 7.27 1.16
N LEU A 34 -9.70 6.93 0.91
CA LEU A 34 -8.57 7.49 1.65
C LEU A 34 -8.28 8.92 1.21
N ASP A 35 -7.82 9.72 2.16
CA ASP A 35 -7.28 11.04 1.83
C ASP A 35 -5.88 10.95 1.20
N LEU A 36 -5.38 12.08 0.72
CA LEU A 36 -4.08 12.14 0.04
C LEU A 36 -2.91 11.72 0.95
N MET A 37 -2.97 12.02 2.26
CA MET A 37 -1.89 11.63 3.18
C MET A 37 -1.88 10.13 3.44
N ASP A 38 -3.05 9.52 3.53
CA ASP A 38 -3.19 8.08 3.70
C ASP A 38 -2.80 7.33 2.41
N ILE A 39 -3.11 7.88 1.23
CA ILE A 39 -2.61 7.35 -0.05
C ILE A 39 -1.07 7.36 -0.10
N GLU A 40 -0.42 8.47 0.29
CA GLU A 40 1.05 8.51 0.34
C GLU A 40 1.63 7.53 1.36
N THR A 41 0.93 7.30 2.48
CA THR A 41 1.33 6.31 3.50
C THR A 41 1.31 4.90 2.90
N VAL A 42 0.23 4.53 2.19
CA VAL A 42 0.12 3.24 1.50
C VAL A 42 1.19 3.11 0.42
N ARG A 43 1.42 4.16 -0.38
CA ARG A 43 2.44 4.15 -1.45
C ARG A 43 3.84 3.93 -0.89
N THR A 44 4.17 4.58 0.23
CA THR A 44 5.47 4.46 0.90
C THR A 44 5.64 3.04 1.42
N ALA A 45 4.65 2.51 2.13
CA ALA A 45 4.72 1.14 2.65
C ALA A 45 4.84 0.10 1.52
N ALA A 46 4.08 0.24 0.43
CA ALA A 46 4.18 -0.64 -0.72
C ALA A 46 5.56 -0.56 -1.40
N ASN A 47 6.17 0.62 -1.43
CA ASN A 47 7.53 0.81 -1.92
C ASN A 47 8.58 0.09 -1.04
N ASP A 48 8.43 0.20 0.27
CA ASP A 48 9.36 -0.40 1.22
C ASP A 48 9.26 -1.93 1.17
N ILE A 49 8.04 -2.47 1.16
CA ILE A 49 7.79 -3.91 0.99
C ILE A 49 8.37 -4.43 -0.33
N ALA A 50 8.13 -3.73 -1.45
CA ALA A 50 8.66 -4.13 -2.76
C ALA A 50 10.21 -4.15 -2.81
N ARG A 51 10.87 -3.39 -1.92
CA ARG A 51 12.33 -3.38 -1.75
C ARG A 51 12.84 -4.36 -0.70
N GLY A 52 11.95 -5.12 -0.05
CA GLY A 52 12.31 -6.00 1.08
C GLY A 52 12.68 -5.25 2.36
N GLN A 53 12.21 -4.01 2.51
CA GLN A 53 12.39 -3.18 3.69
C GLN A 53 11.17 -3.28 4.60
N THR A 54 11.35 -2.98 5.88
CA THR A 54 10.25 -2.91 6.82
C THR A 54 9.54 -1.55 6.68
N PRO A 55 8.24 -1.53 6.35
CA PRO A 55 7.43 -0.31 6.23
C PRO A 55 7.09 0.34 7.59
#